data_AF-A0A530LAJ7-F1
#
_entry.id   AF-A0A530LAJ7-F1
#
_cell.length_a   1.000
_cell.length_b   1.000
_cell.length_c   1.000
_cell.angle_alpha   90.00
_cell.angle_beta   90.00
_cell.angle_gamma   90.00
#
_symmetry.space_group_name_H-M   'P 1'
#
loop_
_entity.id
_entity.type
_entity.pdbx_description
1 polymer ?
#
loop_
_entity_poly.entity_id
_entity_poly.type
_entity_poly.pdbx_seq_one_letter_code
_entity_poly.pdbx_strand_id
1 'polypeptide(L)'
;VGGTGKTPVAIALAEQARRMQLNPGFLSRGHGGSFAQPHIVDPHHDAAKHVGDEPLLLAEHAPVAVTPNRAAGARLLLEKLGCDFLIMDDGFQSARIHIDYALVVVDARHGIGNGRVIPGGPLRAKIVDQLVFTSALLKMGEGIAADTVVRQAARAGRPIFEAHTAPSSKVTLAGRRFLAFAG
;
A
#
# COMPACT_ATOMS: atom_id res chain seq x y z
N VAL A 1 -9.49 -10.13 -1.57
CA VAL A 1 -8.47 -9.48 -2.42
C VAL A 1 -7.33 -9.10 -1.51
N GLY A 2 -6.43 -10.03 -1.23
CA GLY A 2 -5.39 -9.87 -0.22
C GLY A 2 -4.03 -10.24 -0.80
N GLY A 3 -2.98 -9.56 -0.35
CA GLY A 3 -1.60 -10.02 -0.54
C GLY A 3 -0.85 -9.54 -1.77
N THR A 4 -1.20 -8.43 -2.43
CA THR A 4 -0.42 -7.91 -3.58
C THR A 4 0.93 -7.27 -3.18
N GLY A 5 1.34 -7.36 -1.92
CA GLY A 5 2.62 -6.82 -1.45
C GLY A 5 2.66 -5.30 -1.24
N LYS A 6 1.52 -4.60 -1.21
CA LYS A 6 1.47 -3.13 -1.07
C LYS A 6 1.94 -2.65 0.29
N THR A 7 1.47 -3.25 1.37
CA THR A 7 1.87 -2.86 2.73
C THR A 7 3.38 -2.98 2.99
N PRO A 8 4.06 -4.10 2.64
CA PRO A 8 5.52 -4.15 2.67
C PRO A 8 6.21 -3.06 1.84
N VAL A 9 5.66 -2.70 0.68
CA VAL A 9 6.20 -1.64 -0.18
C VAL A 9 5.99 -0.27 0.46
N ALA A 10 4.84 0.00 1.05
CA ALA A 10 4.55 1.23 1.77
C ALA A 10 5.52 1.43 2.95
N ILE A 11 5.78 0.36 3.71
CA ILE A 11 6.77 0.35 4.80
C ILE A 11 8.17 0.64 4.25
N ALA A 12 8.59 -0.06 3.18
CA ALA A 12 9.91 0.14 2.58
C ALA A 12 10.11 1.58 2.05
N LEU A 13 9.06 2.18 1.48
CA LEU A 13 9.06 3.57 1.04
C LEU A 13 9.18 4.55 2.21
N ALA A 14 8.48 4.33 3.32
CA ALA A 14 8.61 5.16 4.50
C ALA A 14 10.01 5.07 5.12
N GLU A 15 10.57 3.86 5.24
CA GLU A 15 11.95 3.70 5.70
C GLU A 15 12.94 4.43 4.80
N GLN A 16 12.78 4.31 3.48
CA GLN A 16 13.66 4.98 2.53
C GLN A 16 13.52 6.50 2.59
N ALA A 17 12.30 7.02 2.71
CA ALA A 17 12.05 8.46 2.90
C ALA A 17 12.79 8.98 4.15
N ARG A 18 12.73 8.25 5.27
CA ARG A 18 13.49 8.60 6.49
C ARG A 18 15.00 8.60 6.27
N ARG A 19 15.53 7.63 5.52
CA ARG A 19 16.97 7.61 5.14
C ARG A 19 17.36 8.82 4.29
N MET A 20 16.41 9.37 3.54
CA MET A 20 16.55 10.61 2.78
C MET A 20 16.25 11.88 3.59
N GLN A 21 16.14 11.76 4.92
CA GLN A 21 15.85 12.87 5.84
C GLN A 21 14.47 13.53 5.64
N LEU A 22 13.52 12.79 5.08
CA LEU A 22 12.11 13.18 5.00
C LEU A 22 11.33 12.63 6.20
N ASN A 23 10.17 13.24 6.48
CA ASN A 23 9.24 12.86 7.52
C ASN A 23 8.01 12.19 6.90
N PRO A 24 8.00 10.85 6.75
CA PRO A 24 6.88 10.17 6.13
C PRO A 24 5.66 10.10 7.05
N GLY A 25 4.47 10.04 6.44
CA GLY A 25 3.21 9.76 7.11
C GLY A 25 2.28 8.94 6.22
N PHE A 26 1.48 8.07 6.82
CA PHE A 26 0.54 7.22 6.09
C PHE A 26 -0.89 7.74 6.17
N LEU A 27 -1.59 7.66 5.05
CA LEU A 27 -3.02 7.94 4.96
C LEU A 27 -3.79 6.65 4.70
N SER A 28 -4.62 6.27 5.66
CA SER A 28 -5.53 5.14 5.52
C SER A 28 -6.98 5.58 5.61
N ARG A 29 -7.87 4.83 4.97
CA ARG A 29 -9.32 5.00 5.14
C ARG A 29 -9.80 4.42 6.48
N GLY A 30 -9.04 3.48 7.07
CA GLY A 30 -9.47 2.66 8.19
C GLY A 30 -10.47 1.57 7.79
N HIS A 31 -10.80 0.70 8.74
CA HIS A 31 -11.89 -0.29 8.62
C HIS A 31 -13.13 0.16 9.40
N GLY A 32 -14.32 -0.17 8.89
CA GLY A 32 -15.58 -0.02 9.65
C GLY A 32 -16.15 1.39 9.78
N GLY A 33 -15.46 2.45 9.34
CA GLY A 33 -16.00 3.81 9.32
C GLY A 33 -16.22 4.44 10.70
N SER A 34 -15.51 3.96 11.73
CA SER A 34 -15.74 4.34 13.13
C SER A 34 -15.37 5.80 13.46
N PHE A 35 -14.63 6.50 12.60
CA PHE A 35 -14.16 7.86 12.85
C PHE A 35 -14.82 8.87 11.90
N ALA A 36 -15.59 9.80 12.47
CA ALA A 36 -16.19 10.93 11.75
C ALA A 36 -15.17 12.04 11.44
N GLN A 37 -14.14 12.17 12.28
CA GLN A 37 -13.02 13.11 12.12
C GLN A 37 -11.72 12.35 11.87
N PRO A 38 -10.71 12.98 11.24
CA PRO A 38 -9.41 12.33 11.11
C PRO A 38 -8.80 12.01 12.47
N HIS A 39 -8.31 10.77 12.60
CA HIS A 39 -7.73 10.24 13.82
C HIS A 39 -6.27 9.85 13.56
N ILE A 40 -5.37 10.24 14.47
CA ILE A 40 -3.98 9.74 14.45
C ILE A 40 -3.97 8.43 15.22
N VAL A 41 -3.52 7.37 14.56
CA VAL A 41 -3.44 6.04 15.18
C VAL A 41 -2.41 6.06 16.31
N ASP A 42 -2.84 5.61 17.48
CA ASP A 42 -1.99 5.31 18.62
C ASP A 42 -1.89 3.78 18.77
N PRO A 43 -0.76 3.15 18.42
CA PRO A 43 -0.63 1.69 18.45
C PRO A 43 -0.70 1.10 19.87
N HIS A 44 -0.59 1.92 20.92
CA HIS A 44 -0.68 1.45 22.31
C HIS A 44 -2.10 1.54 22.88
N HIS A 45 -2.95 2.40 22.34
CA HIS A 45 -4.30 2.64 22.86
C HIS A 45 -5.42 2.24 21.88
N ASP A 46 -5.17 2.29 20.58
CA ASP A 46 -6.15 1.92 19.58
C ASP A 46 -6.23 0.41 19.40
N ALA A 47 -7.47 -0.06 19.25
CA ALA A 47 -7.75 -1.45 18.93
C ALA A 47 -8.01 -1.62 17.43
N ALA A 48 -7.61 -2.76 16.87
CA ALA A 48 -7.83 -3.11 15.47
C ALA A 48 -9.29 -2.99 15.03
N LYS A 49 -10.24 -3.28 15.93
CA LYS A 49 -11.67 -3.12 15.68
C LYS A 49 -12.10 -1.68 15.37
N HIS A 50 -11.32 -0.67 15.76
CA HIS A 50 -11.62 0.74 15.53
C HIS A 50 -10.84 1.31 14.35
N VAL A 51 -9.52 1.07 14.30
CA VAL A 51 -8.64 1.66 13.27
C VAL A 51 -8.33 0.72 12.11
N GLY A 52 -8.38 -0.59 12.33
CA GLY A 52 -7.97 -1.65 11.41
C GLY A 52 -6.57 -2.19 11.71
N ASP A 53 -6.32 -3.45 11.34
CA ASP A 53 -5.01 -4.11 11.55
C ASP A 53 -3.90 -3.45 10.72
N GLU A 54 -4.19 -3.09 9.46
CA GLU A 54 -3.20 -2.49 8.57
C GLU A 54 -2.76 -1.09 9.05
N PRO A 55 -3.63 -0.17 9.48
CA PRO A 55 -3.20 1.07 10.11
C PRO A 55 -2.38 0.90 11.38
N LEU A 56 -2.68 -0.10 12.22
CA LEU A 56 -1.85 -0.40 13.40
C LEU A 56 -0.45 -0.85 12.99
N LEU A 57 -0.37 -1.76 12.01
CA LEU A 57 0.91 -2.22 11.47
C LEU A 57 1.73 -1.06 10.89
N LEU A 58 1.12 -0.17 10.13
CA LEU A 58 1.80 1.00 9.55
C LEU A 58 2.26 2.00 10.63
N ALA A 59 1.52 2.12 11.74
CA ALA A 59 1.83 3.04 12.84
C ALA A 59 3.13 2.68 13.59
N GLU A 60 3.61 1.44 13.47
CA GLU A 60 4.93 1.04 13.98
C GLU A 60 6.09 1.66 13.17
N HIS A 61 5.84 2.13 11.95
CA HIS A 61 6.87 2.60 11.02
C HIS A 61 6.84 4.12 10.78
N ALA A 62 5.66 4.73 10.79
CA ALA A 62 5.48 6.18 10.69
C ALA A 62 4.08 6.59 11.17
N PRO A 63 3.83 7.88 11.47
CA PRO A 63 2.49 8.34 11.83
C PRO A 63 1.42 7.98 10.80
N VAL A 64 0.26 7.53 11.27
CA VAL A 64 -0.87 7.15 10.42
C VAL A 64 -2.07 8.00 10.76
N ALA A 65 -2.67 8.63 9.75
CA ALA A 65 -3.99 9.24 9.88
C ALA A 65 -5.05 8.34 9.22
N VAL A 66 -6.07 7.99 10.00
CA VAL A 66 -7.24 7.22 9.56
C VAL A 66 -8.42 8.16 9.35
N THR A 67 -8.94 8.20 8.12
CA THR A 67 -10.11 9.01 7.78
C THR A 67 -10.71 8.69 6.41
N PRO A 68 -12.03 8.79 6.22
CA PRO A 68 -12.62 8.81 4.88
C PRO A 68 -12.24 10.08 4.09
N ASN A 69 -11.91 11.19 4.76
CA ASN A 69 -11.50 12.44 4.14
C ASN A 69 -9.97 12.57 4.12
N ARG A 70 -9.34 11.99 3.10
CA ARG A 70 -7.87 11.95 2.96
C ARG A 70 -7.21 13.34 2.99
N ALA A 71 -7.85 14.37 2.45
CA ALA A 71 -7.31 15.73 2.50
C ALA A 71 -7.23 16.28 3.94
N ALA A 72 -8.23 15.96 4.77
CA ALA A 72 -8.20 16.33 6.19
C ALA A 72 -7.15 15.53 6.96
N GLY A 73 -6.99 14.24 6.66
CA GLY A 73 -5.90 13.42 7.23
C GLY A 73 -4.52 13.93 6.83
N ALA A 74 -4.34 14.34 5.57
CA ALA A 74 -3.08 14.90 5.08
C ALA A 74 -2.72 16.16 5.85
N ARG A 75 -3.67 17.12 5.96
CA ARG A 75 -3.47 18.34 6.75
C ARG A 75 -3.11 18.03 8.20
N LEU A 76 -3.76 17.06 8.82
CA LEU A 76 -3.45 16.66 10.19
C LEU A 76 -2.01 16.18 10.34
N LEU A 77 -1.53 15.33 9.42
CA LEU A 77 -0.15 14.84 9.41
C LEU A 77 0.87 15.97 9.18
N LEU A 78 0.62 16.82 8.20
CA LEU A 78 1.46 17.98 7.87
C LEU A 78 1.56 18.95 9.05
N GLU A 79 0.41 19.39 9.59
CA GLU A 79 0.36 20.48 10.57
C GLU A 79 0.70 20.04 11.99
N LYS A 80 0.35 18.81 12.40
CA LYS A 80 0.57 18.35 13.78
C LYS A 80 1.85 17.55 13.95
N LEU A 81 2.27 16.82 12.92
CA LEU A 81 3.38 15.88 13.02
C LEU A 81 4.55 16.23 12.08
N GLY A 82 4.41 17.29 11.28
CA GLY A 82 5.49 17.78 10.41
C GLY A 82 5.80 16.82 9.25
N CYS A 83 4.85 15.96 8.86
CA CYS A 83 5.06 15.05 7.74
C CYS A 83 5.18 15.82 6.43
N ASP A 84 6.19 15.51 5.62
CA ASP A 84 6.44 16.11 4.30
C ASP A 84 6.41 15.07 3.16
N PHE A 85 6.24 13.78 3.48
CA PHE A 85 6.15 12.70 2.51
C PHE A 85 4.96 11.78 2.83
N LEU A 86 3.85 11.94 2.12
CA LEU A 86 2.62 11.20 2.39
C LEU A 86 2.50 9.93 1.53
N ILE A 87 2.21 8.81 2.17
CA ILE A 87 2.06 7.49 1.53
C ILE A 87 0.63 6.99 1.70
N MET A 88 0.04 6.44 0.64
CA MET A 88 -1.30 5.84 0.66
C MET A 88 -1.25 4.38 0.20
N ASP A 89 -1.40 3.41 1.12
CA ASP A 89 -1.33 1.96 0.82
C ASP A 89 -2.48 1.45 -0.09
N ASP A 90 -3.53 2.24 -0.27
CA ASP A 90 -4.60 1.99 -1.26
C ASP A 90 -5.17 3.30 -1.84
N GLY A 91 -4.24 4.21 -2.17
CA GLY A 91 -4.53 5.57 -2.63
C GLY A 91 -4.94 5.72 -4.08
N PHE A 92 -4.72 4.70 -4.92
CA PHE A 92 -4.78 4.86 -6.38
C PHE A 92 -6.14 5.37 -6.90
N GLN A 93 -7.23 5.12 -6.17
CA GLN A 93 -8.58 5.59 -6.52
C GLN A 93 -9.01 6.87 -5.76
N SER A 94 -8.06 7.60 -5.18
CA SER A 94 -8.34 8.81 -4.43
C SER A 94 -8.58 10.02 -5.33
N ALA A 95 -9.81 10.24 -5.78
CA ALA A 95 -10.12 11.39 -6.64
C ALA A 95 -9.99 12.77 -5.95
N ARG A 96 -9.75 12.82 -4.63
CA ARG A 96 -9.84 14.06 -3.81
C ARG A 96 -8.51 14.57 -3.26
N ILE A 97 -7.40 13.96 -3.66
CA ILE A 97 -6.05 14.41 -3.29
C ILE A 97 -5.18 14.35 -4.54
N HIS A 98 -4.36 15.36 -4.75
CA HIS A 98 -3.35 15.32 -5.82
C HIS A 98 -2.34 14.21 -5.50
N ILE A 99 -1.96 13.43 -6.51
CA ILE A 99 -0.98 12.35 -6.38
C ILE A 99 0.23 12.74 -7.20
N ASP A 100 1.33 13.07 -6.52
CA ASP A 100 2.59 13.44 -7.19
C ASP A 100 3.24 12.22 -7.86
N TYR A 101 3.05 11.03 -7.27
CA TYR A 101 3.59 9.78 -7.80
C TYR A 101 2.68 8.59 -7.51
N ALA A 102 2.22 7.91 -8.56
CA ALA A 102 1.35 6.74 -8.46
C ALA A 102 2.13 5.45 -8.81
N LEU A 103 2.62 4.76 -7.78
CA LEU A 103 3.23 3.44 -7.92
C LEU A 103 2.15 2.36 -7.87
N VAL A 104 1.93 1.65 -8.98
CA VAL A 104 0.97 0.54 -9.04
C VAL A 104 1.69 -0.77 -8.79
N VAL A 105 1.24 -1.52 -7.79
CA VAL A 105 1.83 -2.80 -7.40
C VAL A 105 1.02 -3.95 -7.99
N VAL A 106 1.70 -4.88 -8.69
CA VAL A 106 1.09 -6.09 -9.26
C VAL A 106 1.84 -7.32 -8.75
N ASP A 107 1.10 -8.27 -8.20
CA ASP A 107 1.63 -9.56 -7.79
C ASP A 107 2.02 -10.41 -9.00
N ALA A 108 3.25 -10.93 -9.04
CA ALA A 108 3.80 -11.67 -10.16
C ALA A 108 3.14 -13.06 -10.35
N ARG A 109 2.52 -13.62 -9.31
CA ARG A 109 1.89 -14.95 -9.33
C ARG A 109 0.43 -14.88 -9.75
N HIS A 110 -0.28 -13.86 -9.31
CA HIS A 110 -1.71 -13.68 -9.58
C HIS A 110 -1.98 -12.73 -10.74
N GLY A 111 -1.08 -11.78 -11.00
CA GLY A 111 -1.24 -10.76 -12.02
C GLY A 111 -2.54 -9.98 -11.86
N ILE A 112 -3.34 -9.98 -12.93
CA ILE A 112 -4.61 -9.25 -13.05
C ILE A 112 -5.84 -10.18 -13.05
N GLY A 113 -5.66 -11.46 -12.73
CA GLY A 113 -6.67 -12.49 -12.87
C GLY A 113 -7.14 -12.66 -14.32
N ASN A 114 -8.45 -12.67 -14.54
CA ASN A 114 -9.04 -12.87 -15.88
C ASN A 114 -9.09 -11.58 -16.74
N GLY A 115 -8.52 -10.46 -16.27
CA GLY A 115 -8.45 -9.20 -17.01
C GLY A 115 -9.77 -8.47 -17.22
N ARG A 116 -10.86 -8.92 -16.58
CA ARG A 116 -12.19 -8.30 -16.67
C ARG A 116 -12.47 -7.40 -15.47
N VAL A 117 -13.30 -6.38 -15.71
CA VAL A 117 -13.81 -5.47 -14.67
C VAL A 117 -14.94 -6.14 -13.89
N ILE A 118 -15.07 -5.80 -12.59
CA ILE A 118 -16.18 -6.24 -11.72
C ILE A 118 -17.53 -5.96 -12.40
N PRO A 119 -18.51 -6.90 -12.34
CA PRO A 119 -18.46 -8.19 -11.62
C PRO A 119 -17.82 -9.34 -12.41
N GLY A 120 -17.46 -9.14 -13.68
CA GLY A 120 -16.92 -10.18 -14.55
C GLY A 120 -15.47 -10.60 -14.28
N GLY A 121 -14.79 -9.89 -13.37
CA GLY A 121 -13.39 -10.14 -12.98
C GLY A 121 -12.95 -9.27 -11.80
N PRO A 122 -11.68 -9.38 -11.37
CA PRO A 122 -11.20 -8.73 -10.15
C PRO A 122 -10.81 -7.25 -10.35
N LEU A 123 -10.77 -6.75 -11.59
CA LEU A 123 -10.33 -5.38 -11.85
C LEU A 123 -11.42 -4.37 -11.51
N ARG A 124 -11.03 -3.24 -10.92
CA ARG A 124 -11.96 -2.13 -10.64
C ARG A 124 -12.20 -1.23 -11.85
N ALA A 125 -11.24 -1.18 -12.78
CA ALA A 125 -11.30 -0.44 -14.04
C ALA A 125 -10.41 -1.14 -15.07
N LYS A 126 -10.49 -0.76 -16.35
CA LYS A 126 -9.61 -1.34 -17.36
C LYS A 126 -8.17 -0.93 -17.08
N ILE A 127 -7.21 -1.79 -17.41
CA ILE A 127 -5.78 -1.52 -17.17
C ILE A 127 -5.32 -0.31 -17.96
N VAL A 128 -5.75 -0.19 -19.22
CA VAL A 128 -5.39 0.94 -20.08
C VAL A 128 -5.80 2.29 -19.48
N ASP A 129 -6.99 2.36 -18.87
CA ASP A 129 -7.49 3.58 -18.23
C ASP A 129 -6.69 3.89 -16.95
N GLN A 130 -6.30 2.86 -16.20
CA GLN A 130 -5.49 3.01 -15.00
C GLN A 130 -4.06 3.46 -15.34
N LEU A 131 -3.45 2.93 -16.40
CA LEU A 131 -2.07 3.27 -16.80
C LEU A 131 -1.88 4.74 -17.18
N VAL A 132 -2.96 5.48 -17.50
CA VAL A 132 -2.91 6.93 -17.71
C VAL A 132 -2.47 7.66 -16.44
N PHE A 133 -2.92 7.17 -15.28
CA PHE A 133 -2.65 7.76 -13.97
C PHE A 133 -1.50 7.07 -13.23
N THR A 134 -0.91 6.02 -13.80
CA THR A 134 0.24 5.32 -13.23
C THR A 134 1.54 6.04 -13.56
N SER A 135 2.33 6.38 -12.55
CA SER A 135 3.69 6.89 -12.74
C SER A 135 4.66 5.74 -13.03
N ALA A 136 4.55 4.63 -12.30
CA ALA A 136 5.36 3.43 -12.51
C ALA A 136 4.64 2.15 -12.05
N LEU A 137 5.10 1.01 -12.54
CA LEU A 137 4.63 -0.31 -12.15
C LEU A 137 5.69 -1.01 -11.28
N LEU A 138 5.27 -1.63 -10.19
CA LEU A 138 6.09 -2.53 -9.38
C LEU A 138 5.57 -3.97 -9.48
N LYS A 139 6.39 -4.86 -10.04
CA LYS A 139 6.13 -6.30 -10.05
C LYS A 139 6.63 -6.91 -8.73
N MET A 140 5.72 -7.50 -7.96
CA MET A 140 6.01 -8.12 -6.67
C MET A 140 6.14 -9.64 -6.77
N GLY A 141 7.31 -10.14 -6.39
CA GLY A 141 7.64 -11.56 -6.34
C GLY A 141 8.01 -12.15 -7.71
N GLU A 142 8.10 -13.47 -7.73
CA GLU A 142 8.44 -14.25 -8.92
C GLU A 142 7.20 -14.85 -9.57
N GLY A 143 7.17 -14.83 -10.90
CA GLY A 143 6.06 -15.34 -11.70
C GLY A 143 5.88 -14.58 -13.02
N ILE A 144 5.06 -15.16 -13.89
CA ILE A 144 4.77 -14.65 -15.25
C ILE A 144 3.36 -14.10 -15.39
N ALA A 145 2.51 -14.19 -14.36
CA ALA A 145 1.10 -13.77 -14.45
C ALA A 145 0.97 -12.25 -14.64
N ALA A 146 1.95 -11.48 -14.16
CA ALA A 146 2.03 -10.04 -14.36
C ALA A 146 2.60 -9.62 -15.73
N ASP A 147 3.14 -10.54 -16.54
CA ASP A 147 3.89 -10.16 -17.75
C ASP A 147 3.04 -9.39 -18.76
N THR A 148 1.75 -9.70 -18.86
CA THR A 148 0.84 -8.96 -19.74
C THR A 148 0.70 -7.51 -19.33
N VAL A 149 0.52 -7.23 -18.03
CA VAL A 149 0.41 -5.85 -17.56
C VAL A 149 1.76 -5.13 -17.57
N VAL A 150 2.86 -5.84 -17.31
CA VAL A 150 4.23 -5.31 -17.48
C VAL A 150 4.46 -4.85 -18.92
N ARG A 151 4.11 -5.69 -19.91
CA ARG A 151 4.21 -5.31 -21.33
C ARG A 151 3.32 -4.12 -21.69
N GLN A 152 2.11 -4.05 -21.14
CA GLN A 152 1.19 -2.91 -21.36
C GLN A 152 1.76 -1.62 -20.78
N ALA A 153 2.27 -1.67 -19.54
CA ALA A 153 2.90 -0.53 -18.88
C ALA A 153 4.16 -0.07 -19.61
N ALA A 154 5.02 -1.00 -20.04
CA ALA A 154 6.22 -0.69 -20.82
C ALA A 154 5.89 -0.02 -22.17
N ARG A 155 4.87 -0.51 -22.88
CA ARG A 155 4.39 0.11 -24.13
C ARG A 155 3.81 1.51 -23.91
N ALA A 156 3.25 1.77 -22.73
CA ALA A 156 2.78 3.09 -22.32
C ALA A 156 3.93 3.99 -21.78
N GLY A 157 5.19 3.56 -21.88
CA GLY A 157 6.35 4.32 -21.42
C GLY A 157 6.47 4.41 -19.90
N ARG A 158 5.80 3.53 -19.14
CA ARG A 158 5.89 3.53 -17.68
C ARG A 158 7.11 2.75 -17.21
N PRO A 159 7.95 3.30 -16.31
CA PRO A 159 9.01 2.56 -15.66
C PRO A 159 8.47 1.31 -14.95
N ILE A 160 9.25 0.23 -15.03
CA ILE A 160 8.96 -1.05 -14.40
C ILE A 160 10.03 -1.33 -13.35
N PHE A 161 9.59 -1.59 -12.13
CA PHE A 161 10.42 -2.02 -11.02
C PHE A 161 10.06 -3.44 -10.61
N GLU A 162 11.00 -4.13 -9.99
CA GLU A 162 10.78 -5.46 -9.43
C GLU A 162 11.18 -5.48 -7.95
N ALA A 163 10.40 -6.18 -7.13
CA ALA A 163 10.71 -6.38 -5.72
C ALA A 163 10.25 -7.76 -5.28
N HIS A 164 10.89 -8.28 -4.23
CA HIS A 164 10.54 -9.55 -3.61
C HIS A 164 10.42 -9.36 -2.10
N THR A 165 9.50 -10.10 -1.48
CA THR A 165 9.40 -10.15 -0.03
C THR A 165 10.43 -11.13 0.51
N ALA A 166 11.24 -10.69 1.47
CA ALA A 166 12.12 -11.55 2.23
C ALA A 166 11.59 -11.70 3.68
N PRO A 167 11.77 -12.87 4.32
CA PRO A 167 11.49 -13.01 5.75
C PRO A 167 12.30 -12.01 6.56
N SER A 168 11.66 -11.29 7.49
CA SER A 168 12.34 -10.35 8.40
C SER A 168 12.98 -11.03 9.61
N SER A 169 12.64 -12.30 9.87
CA SER A 169 13.08 -13.03 11.06
C SER A 169 14.58 -13.35 11.01
N LYS A 170 15.29 -12.95 12.06
CA LYS A 170 16.67 -13.39 12.36
C LYS A 170 16.72 -14.76 13.06
N VAL A 171 15.57 -15.33 13.41
CA VAL A 171 15.48 -16.62 14.11
C VAL A 171 15.60 -17.75 13.10
N THR A 172 16.66 -18.54 13.25
CA THR A 172 16.81 -19.81 12.53
C THR A 172 15.68 -20.76 12.94
N LEU A 173 14.78 -21.02 11.99
CA LEU A 173 13.67 -21.98 12.17
C LEU A 173 14.13 -23.44 11.99
N ALA A 174 15.34 -23.65 11.46
CA ALA A 174 15.87 -24.99 11.23
C ALA A 174 15.99 -25.81 12.52
N GLY A 175 15.59 -27.09 12.47
CA GLY A 175 15.71 -28.03 13.57
C GLY A 175 14.67 -27.87 14.70
N ARG A 176 13.70 -26.96 14.56
CA ARG A 176 12.65 -26.71 15.56
C ARG A 176 11.27 -26.99 14.98
N ARG A 177 10.35 -27.45 15.83
CA ARG A 177 8.94 -27.67 15.46
C ARG A 177 8.15 -26.41 15.80
N PHE A 178 7.37 -25.93 14.85
CA PHE A 178 6.49 -24.78 15.01
C PHE A 178 5.10 -25.11 14.50
N LEU A 179 4.11 -24.41 15.02
CA LEU A 179 2.77 -24.34 14.44
C LEU A 179 2.71 -23.08 13.57
N ALA A 180 2.46 -23.24 12.26
CA ALA A 180 2.21 -22.12 11.37
C ALA A 180 0.71 -21.81 11.34
N PHE A 181 0.35 -20.53 11.40
CA PHE A 181 -1.03 -20.07 11.23
C PHE A 181 -1.05 -18.71 10.53
N ALA A 182 -2.16 -18.41 9.84
CA ALA A 182 -2.49 -17.11 9.27
C ALA A 182 -4.00 -16.91 9.45
N GLY A 183 -4.40 -15.69 9.82
CA GLY A 183 -5.80 -15.27 10.01
C GLY A 183 -6.36 -14.57 8.79
#